data_AF-A0A971QHN9-F1
#
_entry.id   AF-A0A971QHN9-F1
#
_cell.length_a   1.000
_cell.length_b   1.000
_cell.length_c   1.000
_cell.angle_alpha   90.00
_cell.angle_beta   90.00
_cell.angle_gamma   90.00
#
_symmetry.space_group_name_H-M   'P 1'
#
loop_
_entity.id
_entity.type
_entity.pdbx_description
1 polymer ?
#
loop_
_entity_poly.entity_id
_entity_poly.type
_entity_poly.pdbx_seq_one_letter_code
_entity_poly.pdbx_strand_id
1 'polypeptide(L)' 'MALLKGQLSPRALALVMEWAWLHREELLEAWEEREQGRRPRKIDPLR' A
#
# COMPACT_ATOMS: atom_id res chain seq x y z
N MET A 1 19.96 5.27 1.49
CA MET A 1 18.62 5.81 1.21
C MET A 1 18.46 5.81 -0.31
N ALA A 2 17.72 4.85 -0.86
CA ALA A 2 17.55 4.76 -2.31
C ALA A 2 16.34 5.60 -2.73
N LEU A 3 16.54 6.56 -3.62
CA LEU A 3 15.44 7.29 -4.25
C LEU A 3 14.88 6.40 -5.35
N LEU A 4 13.65 5.93 -5.21
CA LEU A 4 12.94 5.25 -6.30
C LEU A 4 12.73 6.26 -7.44
N LYS A 5 13.54 6.20 -8.49
CA LYS A 5 13.28 6.92 -9.74
C LYS A 5 12.28 6.10 -10.57
N GLY A 6 11.10 6.68 -10.82
CA GLY A 6 10.08 6.09 -11.67
C GLY A 6 8.79 6.91 -11.65
N GLN A 7 8.06 6.92 -12.76
CA GLN A 7 6.72 7.48 -12.84
C GLN A 7 5.74 6.35 -13.10
N LEU A 8 4.64 6.31 -12.35
CA LEU A 8 3.52 5.47 -12.68
C LEU A 8 2.80 6.06 -13.89
N SER A 9 2.42 5.22 -14.85
CA SER A 9 1.48 5.65 -15.87
C SER A 9 0.17 6.08 -15.20
N PRO A 10 -0.62 6.98 -15.80
CA PRO A 10 -1.89 7.43 -15.21
C PRO A 10 -2.82 6.25 -14.84
N ARG A 11 -2.84 5.20 -15.67
CA ARG A 11 -3.60 3.98 -15.40
C ARG A 11 -3.08 3.20 -14.19
N ALA A 12 -1.76 3.04 -14.06
CA ALA A 12 -1.18 2.34 -12.92
C ALA A 12 -1.41 3.11 -11.61
N LEU A 13 -1.32 4.45 -11.65
CA LEU A 13 -1.65 5.30 -10.51
C LEU A 13 -3.12 5.14 -10.10
N ALA A 14 -4.05 5.15 -11.06
CA ALA A 14 -5.46 4.95 -10.78
C ALA A 14 -5.73 3.62 -10.06
N LEU A 15 -5.17 2.51 -10.55
CA LEU A 15 -5.33 1.18 -9.93
C LEU A 15 -4.77 1.13 -8.50
N VAL A 16 -3.61 1.75 -8.26
CA VAL A 16 -3.02 1.82 -6.91
C VAL A 16 -3.91 2.64 -5.98
N MET A 17 -4.47 3.75 -6.47
CA MET A 17 -5.36 4.60 -5.68
C MET A 17 -6.68 3.90 -5.36
N GLU A 18 -7.28 3.19 -6.31
CA GLU A 18 -8.49 2.39 -6.10
C GLU A 18 -8.26 1.30 -5.06
N TRP A 19 -7.17 0.56 -5.20
CA TRP A 19 -6.76 -0.44 -4.21
C TRP A 19 -6.52 0.18 -2.83
N ALA A 20 -5.77 1.28 -2.73
CA ALA A 20 -5.47 1.93 -1.46
C ALA A 20 -6.73 2.49 -0.79
N TRP A 21 -7.71 2.93 -1.58
CA TRP A 21 -9.00 3.36 -1.07
C TRP A 21 -9.80 2.20 -0.48
N LEU A 22 -9.91 1.08 -1.22
CA LEU A 22 -10.63 -0.10 -0.77
C LEU A 22 -10.02 -0.72 0.50
N HIS A 23 -8.70 -0.66 0.63
CA HIS A 23 -7.95 -1.30 1.72
C HIS A 23 -7.37 -0.29 2.74
N ARG A 24 -7.95 0.92 2.84
CA ARG A 24 -7.38 2.01 3.66
C ARG A 24 -7.19 1.62 5.13
N GLU A 25 -8.18 0.98 5.74
CA GLU A 25 -8.11 0.59 7.15
C GLU A 25 -7.05 -0.50 7.36
N GLU A 26 -7.05 -1.52 6.51
CA GLU A 26 -6.05 -2.60 6.54
C GLU A 26 -4.62 -2.07 6.37
N LEU A 27 -4.42 -1.05 5.52
CA LEU A 27 -3.14 -0.37 5.35
C LEU A 27 -2.67 0.34 6.62
N LEU A 28 -3.58 1.01 7.33
CA LEU A 28 -3.26 1.70 8.58
C LEU A 28 -2.93 0.70 9.69
N GLU A 29 -3.69 -0.38 9.81
CA GLU A 29 -3.42 -1.44 10.80
C GLU A 29 -2.11 -2.16 10.51
N ALA A 30 -1.83 -2.47 9.24
CA ALA A 30 -0.56 -3.06 8.82
C ALA A 30 0.64 -2.12 9.10
N TRP A 31 0.43 -0.82 8.98
CA TRP A 31 1.43 0.20 9.34
C TRP A 31 1.70 0.19 10.85
N GLU A 32 0.65 0.23 11.67
CA GLU A 32 0.77 0.21 13.13
C GLU A 32 1.45 -1.08 13.63
N GLU A 33 1.11 -2.23 13.06
CA GLU A 33 1.81 -3.51 13.34
C GLU A 33 3.31 -3.40 13.08
N ARG A 34 3.70 -2.74 11.98
CA ARG A 34 5.11 -2.56 11.63
C ARG A 34 5.85 -1.67 12.60
N GLU A 35 5.22 -0.58 13.03
CA GLU A 35 5.77 0.36 14.02
C GLU A 35 5.98 -0.32 15.37
N GLN A 36 5.08 -1.23 15.74
CA GLN A 36 5.20 -2.05 16.95
C GLN A 36 6.21 -3.21 16.81
N GLY A 37 6.96 -3.28 15.70
CA GLY A 37 7.96 -4.33 15.46
C GLY A 37 7.36 -5.69 15.08
N ARG A 38 6.05 -5.76 14.84
CA ARG A 38 5.36 -6.98 14.40
C ARG A 38 5.42 -7.10 12.87
N ARG A 39 5.14 -8.30 12.40
CA ARG A 39 4.98 -8.55 10.97
C ARG A 39 3.62 -8.00 10.53
N PRO A 40 3.56 -7.12 9.51
CA PRO A 40 2.28 -6.64 8.99
C PRO A 40 1.46 -7.78 8.41
N ARG A 41 0.15 -7.70 8.60
CA ARG A 41 -0.83 -8.58 7.94
C ARG A 41 -0.78 -8.45 6.43
N LYS A 42 -1.25 -9.49 5.74
CA LYS A 42 -1.40 -9.48 4.29
C LYS A 42 -2.67 -8.70 3.91
N ILE A 43 -2.57 -7.93 2.83
CA ILE A 43 -3.68 -7.22 2.22
C ILE A 43 -3.87 -7.81 0.83
N ASP A 44 -5.11 -8.17 0.49
CA ASP A 44 -5.41 -8.78 -0.80
C ASP A 44 -5.23 -7.78 -1.95
N PRO A 45 -4.80 -8.23 -3.14
CA PRO A 45 -4.68 -7.36 -4.30
C PRO A 45 -6.05 -6.98 -4.88
N LEU A 46 -6.06 -5.90 -5.67
CA LEU A 46 -7.22 -5.52 -6.47
C LEU A 46 -7.56 -6.66 -7.46
N ARG A 47 -8.82 -7.12 -7.43
CA ARG A 47 -9.32 -8.22 -8.28
C ARG A 47 -9.61 -7.77 -9.71
#